data_AF-A0A3D8SF51-F1
#
_entry.id   AF-A0A3D8SF51-F1
#
_cell.length_a   1.000
_cell.length_b   1.000
_cell.length_c   1.000
_cell.angle_alpha   90.00
_cell.angle_beta   90.00
_cell.angle_gamma   90.00
#
_symmetry.space_group_name_H-M   'P 1'
#
loop_
_entity.id
_entity.type
_entity.pdbx_description
1 polymer ?
#
loop_
_entity_poly.entity_id
_entity_poly.type
_entity_poly.pdbx_seq_one_letter_code
_entity_poly.pdbx_strand_id
1 'polypeptide(L)'
;MQFSSIFLTLLAATAVAAKGHNGTTKAVTDKSLCKQMAKLQDTVDLAANTTKLDAKLKNNATKIADFEAKASAAATTLQTMQSNTTLVSTCAVIAAANKVADTCDNMKEIEKNMALAANTTKLDSKFKGNATKIAEFQAKVSAQATKLDTLNSNATLTSACSAISASAAAKKAAKASATSSSSTASSTAKSGAAIIDAKTGGVLSLVVMAVAGTLML
;
A
#
# COMPACT_ATOMS: atom_id res chain seq x y z
N MET A 1 -16.28 8.30 34.52
CA MET A 1 -16.83 7.76 33.26
C MET A 1 -17.65 8.83 32.52
N GLN A 2 -17.02 9.89 32.03
CA GLN A 2 -17.65 10.88 31.13
C GLN A 2 -16.53 11.60 30.33
N PHE A 3 -16.01 10.93 29.30
CA PHE A 3 -15.22 11.60 28.25
C PHE A 3 -15.66 11.17 26.83
N SER A 4 -16.81 10.49 26.70
CA SER A 4 -17.22 9.81 25.47
C SER A 4 -17.99 10.68 24.46
N SER A 5 -17.99 12.01 24.57
CA SER A 5 -18.87 12.85 23.74
C SER A 5 -18.22 14.06 23.05
N ILE A 6 -16.89 14.24 23.14
CA ILE A 6 -16.23 15.41 22.51
C ILE A 6 -15.43 15.04 21.25
N PHE A 7 -15.20 13.76 20.97
CA PHE A 7 -14.38 13.34 19.81
C PHE A 7 -15.16 13.09 18.51
N LEU A 8 -16.50 13.23 18.49
CA LEU A 8 -17.31 12.93 17.30
C LEU A 8 -17.46 14.11 16.32
N THR A 9 -16.90 15.29 16.62
CA THR A 9 -17.05 16.51 15.80
C THR A 9 -15.78 16.94 15.06
N LEU A 10 -14.69 16.16 15.11
CA LEU A 10 -13.41 16.52 14.48
C LEU A 10 -12.94 15.51 13.40
N LEU A 11 -13.87 14.88 12.67
CA LEU A 11 -13.53 14.09 11.47
C LEU A 11 -13.72 14.86 10.15
N ALA A 12 -14.09 16.13 10.20
CA ALA A 12 -14.13 17.01 9.04
C ALA A 12 -12.97 18.03 9.11
N ALA A 13 -11.97 17.84 8.24
CA ALA A 13 -11.00 18.84 7.83
C ALA A 13 -9.99 19.35 8.89
N THR A 14 -9.02 18.51 9.27
CA THR A 14 -7.64 19.01 9.46
C THR A 14 -6.71 18.19 8.59
N ALA A 15 -6.54 18.64 7.34
CA ALA A 15 -5.41 18.22 6.53
C ALA A 15 -4.15 18.78 7.20
N VAL A 16 -3.56 18.01 8.13
CA VAL A 16 -2.23 18.31 8.65
C VAL A 16 -1.26 18.09 7.51
N ALA A 17 -0.95 19.15 6.78
CA ALA A 17 -0.03 19.11 5.66
C ALA A 17 1.40 18.85 6.17
N ALA A 18 1.86 17.60 6.04
CA ALA A 18 3.27 17.30 6.19
C ALA A 18 4.06 17.98 5.05
N LYS A 19 4.94 18.92 5.40
CA LYS A 19 5.78 19.69 4.47
C LYS A 19 6.72 18.75 3.70
N GLY A 20 6.33 18.37 2.49
CA GLY A 20 7.22 17.66 1.55
C GLY A 20 8.27 18.61 0.95
N HIS A 21 9.46 18.08 0.65
CA HIS A 21 10.60 18.78 0.02
C HIS A 21 10.35 19.31 -1.41
N ASN A 22 9.11 19.56 -1.82
CA ASN A 22 8.80 20.12 -3.15
C ASN A 22 7.44 20.85 -3.23
N GLY A 23 7.03 21.54 -2.16
CA GLY A 23 5.89 22.47 -2.18
C GLY A 23 4.50 21.85 -2.39
N THR A 24 4.37 20.52 -2.50
CA THR A 24 3.07 19.84 -2.62
C THR A 24 2.66 19.25 -1.29
N THR A 25 1.61 19.81 -0.68
CA THR A 25 0.98 19.28 0.54
C THR A 25 0.23 18.00 0.19
N LYS A 26 0.80 16.83 0.51
CA LYS A 26 0.07 15.56 0.40
C LYS A 26 -0.98 15.52 1.51
N ALA A 27 -2.24 15.30 1.13
CA ALA A 27 -3.30 15.00 2.09
C ALA A 27 -2.88 13.78 2.92
N VAL A 28 -2.92 13.95 4.23
CA VAL A 28 -2.75 12.85 5.19
C VAL A 28 -4.01 11.99 5.09
N THR A 29 -3.83 10.77 4.58
CA THR A 29 -4.89 9.76 4.42
C THR A 29 -4.71 8.67 5.46
N ASP A 30 -5.78 7.94 5.80
CA ASP A 30 -5.70 6.76 6.69
C ASP A 30 -4.59 5.81 6.24
N LYS A 31 -4.44 5.59 4.92
CA LYS A 31 -3.35 4.78 4.36
C LYS A 31 -1.96 5.29 4.73
N SER A 32 -1.75 6.61 4.76
CA SER A 32 -0.46 7.20 5.16
C SER A 32 -0.21 7.11 6.67
N LEU A 33 -1.23 7.26 7.51
CA LEU A 33 -1.10 7.04 8.97
C LEU A 33 -0.81 5.58 9.25
N CYS A 34 -1.55 4.65 8.63
CA CYS A 34 -1.34 3.22 8.85
C CYS A 34 0.05 2.76 8.39
N LYS A 35 0.57 3.36 7.31
CA LYS A 35 1.96 3.12 6.88
C LYS A 35 2.97 3.69 7.87
N GLN A 36 2.70 4.84 8.47
CA GLN A 36 3.55 5.39 9.53
C GLN A 36 3.52 4.47 10.77
N MET A 37 2.34 4.07 11.21
CA MET A 37 2.16 3.18 12.35
C MET A 37 2.88 1.84 12.15
N ALA A 38 2.76 1.24 10.96
CA ALA A 38 3.49 0.01 10.61
C ALA A 38 5.01 0.20 10.63
N LYS A 39 5.53 1.32 10.10
CA LYS A 39 6.98 1.61 10.15
C LYS A 39 7.50 1.80 11.57
N LEU A 40 6.72 2.45 12.43
CA LEU A 40 7.06 2.63 13.83
C LEU A 40 7.09 1.26 14.52
N GLN A 41 6.10 0.40 14.25
CA GLN A 41 6.05 -0.98 14.76
C GLN A 41 7.28 -1.78 14.30
N ASP A 42 7.61 -1.76 13.01
CA ASP A 42 8.80 -2.44 12.47
C ASP A 42 10.10 -1.95 13.14
N THR A 43 10.17 -0.67 13.51
CA THR A 43 11.36 -0.09 14.17
C THR A 43 11.47 -0.60 15.60
N VAL A 44 10.36 -0.64 16.34
CA VAL A 44 10.29 -1.15 17.71
C VAL A 44 10.58 -2.66 17.72
N ASP A 45 9.95 -3.42 16.83
CA ASP A 45 10.13 -4.88 16.72
C ASP A 45 11.57 -5.25 16.34
N LEU A 46 12.21 -4.46 15.48
CA LEU A 46 13.61 -4.66 15.13
C LEU A 46 14.54 -4.34 16.29
N ALA A 47 14.27 -3.28 17.06
CA ALA A 47 15.07 -2.95 18.25
C ALA A 47 14.96 -4.02 19.33
N ALA A 48 13.76 -4.61 19.50
CA ALA A 48 13.53 -5.71 20.43
C ALA A 48 14.21 -7.03 20.00
N ASN A 49 14.64 -7.16 18.74
CA ASN A 49 15.35 -8.34 18.24
C ASN A 49 16.84 -8.03 18.06
N THR A 50 17.59 -8.14 19.16
CA THR A 50 19.03 -7.85 19.22
C THR A 50 19.83 -8.60 18.15
N THR A 51 19.58 -9.90 17.94
CA THR A 51 20.28 -10.68 16.89
C THR A 51 20.08 -10.10 15.49
N LYS A 52 18.84 -9.76 15.10
CA LYS A 52 18.56 -9.17 13.79
C LYS A 52 19.09 -7.74 13.69
N LEU A 53 19.03 -6.98 14.78
CA LEU A 53 19.56 -5.63 14.84
C LEU A 53 21.08 -5.63 14.65
N ASP A 54 21.79 -6.48 15.38
CA ASP A 54 23.24 -6.62 15.33
C ASP A 54 23.70 -7.09 13.95
N ALA A 55 23.01 -8.07 13.35
CA ALA A 55 23.28 -8.51 12.00
C ALA A 55 23.10 -7.38 10.97
N LYS A 56 22.07 -6.54 11.14
CA LYS A 56 21.76 -5.44 10.22
C LYS A 56 22.72 -4.26 10.38
N LEU A 57 23.14 -3.98 11.62
CA LEU A 57 24.03 -2.86 11.96
C LEU A 57 25.50 -3.27 12.06
N LYS A 58 25.81 -4.54 11.76
CA LYS A 58 27.16 -5.13 11.79
C LYS A 58 27.83 -4.96 13.16
N ASN A 59 27.06 -5.17 14.22
CA ASN A 59 27.51 -5.02 15.60
C ASN A 59 28.17 -3.66 15.91
N ASN A 60 27.76 -2.60 15.20
CA ASN A 60 28.28 -1.27 15.42
C ASN A 60 27.55 -0.62 16.60
N ALA A 61 28.22 -0.57 17.75
CA ALA A 61 27.64 -0.10 19.01
C ALA A 61 27.01 1.31 18.91
N THR A 62 27.66 2.26 18.23
CA THR A 62 27.11 3.62 18.05
C THR A 62 25.82 3.61 17.24
N LYS A 63 25.77 2.84 16.15
CA LYS A 63 24.56 2.73 15.33
C LYS A 63 23.44 1.99 16.05
N ILE A 64 23.77 1.02 16.89
CA ILE A 64 22.82 0.29 17.72
C ILE A 64 22.19 1.25 18.73
N ALA A 65 23.01 2.00 19.49
CA ALA A 65 22.51 3.01 20.43
C ALA A 65 21.65 4.08 19.75
N ASP A 66 22.07 4.59 18.58
CA ASP A 66 21.27 5.53 17.78
C ASP A 66 19.94 4.92 17.30
N PHE A 67 19.94 3.63 16.98
CA PHE A 67 18.73 2.92 16.55
C PHE A 67 17.78 2.67 17.73
N GLU A 68 18.30 2.28 18.89
CA GLU A 68 17.52 2.11 20.13
C GLU A 68 16.88 3.42 20.55
N ALA A 69 17.60 4.55 20.51
CA ALA A 69 17.04 5.87 20.79
C ALA A 69 15.89 6.23 19.83
N LYS A 70 16.05 5.93 18.53
CA LYS A 70 14.98 6.09 17.53
C LYS A 70 13.80 5.16 17.80
N ALA A 71 14.07 3.93 18.24
CA ALA A 71 13.04 2.96 18.58
C ALA A 71 12.25 3.37 19.82
N SER A 72 12.87 3.95 20.85
CA SER A 72 12.18 4.50 22.01
C SER A 72 11.27 5.69 21.63
N ALA A 73 11.75 6.59 20.78
CA ALA A 73 10.92 7.68 20.24
C ALA A 73 9.77 7.14 19.38
N ALA A 74 10.05 6.10 18.58
CA ALA A 74 9.04 5.43 17.77
C ALA A 74 7.98 4.74 18.64
N ALA A 75 8.38 4.08 19.74
CA ALA A 75 7.47 3.43 20.68
C ALA A 75 6.52 4.43 21.33
N THR A 76 7.02 5.60 21.74
CA THR A 76 6.18 6.68 22.30
C THR A 76 5.16 7.16 21.28
N THR A 77 5.61 7.43 20.05
CA THR A 77 4.72 7.87 18.96
C THR A 77 3.67 6.81 18.63
N LEU A 78 4.09 5.55 18.60
CA LEU A 78 3.24 4.40 18.32
C LEU A 78 2.18 4.21 19.41
N GLN A 79 2.53 4.39 20.69
CA GLN A 79 1.57 4.37 21.80
C GLN A 79 0.52 5.48 21.64
N THR A 80 0.91 6.69 21.26
CA THR A 80 -0.02 7.79 20.97
C THR A 80 -0.92 7.49 19.77
N MET A 81 -0.41 6.85 18.72
CA MET A 81 -1.24 6.43 17.58
C MET A 81 -2.21 5.31 17.98
N GLN A 82 -1.77 4.37 18.83
CA GLN A 82 -2.56 3.23 19.27
C GLN A 82 -3.67 3.60 20.26
N SER A 83 -3.57 4.73 20.96
CA SER A 83 -4.66 5.20 21.83
C SER A 83 -5.92 5.57 21.04
N ASN A 84 -5.82 5.78 19.72
CA ASN A 84 -6.98 5.94 18.85
C ASN A 84 -7.43 4.56 18.31
N THR A 85 -8.40 3.95 18.99
CA THR A 85 -8.89 2.59 18.69
C THR A 85 -9.51 2.49 17.29
N THR A 86 -10.19 3.55 16.82
CA THR A 86 -10.73 3.61 15.46
C THR A 86 -9.60 3.58 14.42
N LEU A 87 -8.54 4.36 14.63
CA LEU A 87 -7.37 4.34 13.76
C LEU A 87 -6.71 2.96 13.73
N VAL A 88 -6.53 2.32 14.90
CA VAL A 88 -5.96 0.96 14.98
C VAL A 88 -6.80 -0.04 14.19
N SER A 89 -8.12 -0.03 14.35
CA SER A 89 -9.04 -0.90 13.62
C SER A 89 -8.96 -0.68 12.10
N THR A 90 -9.04 0.58 11.66
CA THR A 90 -8.88 0.95 10.25
C THR A 90 -7.53 0.49 9.70
N CYS A 91 -6.45 0.66 10.47
CA CYS A 91 -5.12 0.25 10.08
C CYS A 91 -4.93 -1.26 10.03
N ALA A 92 -5.60 -2.04 10.88
CA ALA A 92 -5.58 -3.50 10.80
C ALA A 92 -6.19 -4.00 9.48
N VAL A 93 -7.33 -3.44 9.07
CA VAL A 93 -7.98 -3.77 7.79
C VAL A 93 -7.10 -3.37 6.61
N ILE A 94 -6.55 -2.15 6.62
CA ILE A 94 -5.65 -1.66 5.57
C ILE A 94 -4.37 -2.50 5.52
N ALA A 95 -3.80 -2.89 6.67
CA ALA A 95 -2.62 -3.74 6.74
C ALA A 95 -2.91 -5.11 6.14
N ALA A 96 -4.03 -5.74 6.49
CA ALA A 96 -4.44 -7.01 5.89
C ALA A 96 -4.59 -6.91 4.36
N ALA A 97 -5.27 -5.85 3.87
CA ALA A 97 -5.42 -5.61 2.44
C ALA A 97 -4.06 -5.38 1.74
N ASN A 98 -3.14 -4.62 2.37
CA ASN A 98 -1.79 -4.42 1.82
C ASN A 98 -0.98 -5.72 1.84
N LYS A 99 -1.10 -6.58 2.86
CA LYS A 99 -0.41 -7.88 2.89
C LYS A 99 -0.85 -8.78 1.73
N VAL A 100 -2.14 -8.79 1.42
CA VAL A 100 -2.66 -9.51 0.25
C VAL A 100 -2.05 -8.90 -1.02
N ALA A 101 -2.09 -7.57 -1.18
CA ALA A 101 -1.51 -6.90 -2.34
C ALA A 101 0.00 -7.17 -2.51
N ASP A 102 0.78 -7.07 -1.44
CA ASP A 102 2.22 -7.36 -1.44
C ASP A 102 2.49 -8.82 -1.80
N THR A 103 1.64 -9.75 -1.33
CA THR A 103 1.74 -11.17 -1.69
C THR A 103 1.48 -11.36 -3.18
N CYS A 104 0.47 -10.70 -3.74
CA CYS A 104 0.18 -10.74 -5.17
C CYS A 104 1.31 -10.14 -6.02
N ASP A 105 1.93 -9.05 -5.57
CA ASP A 105 3.06 -8.44 -6.25
C ASP A 105 4.30 -9.34 -6.20
N ASN A 106 4.54 -9.99 -5.06
CA ASN A 106 5.62 -10.98 -4.92
C ASN A 106 5.40 -12.18 -5.86
N MET A 107 4.16 -12.69 -5.98
CA MET A 107 3.85 -13.76 -6.94
C MET A 107 4.22 -13.35 -8.38
N LYS A 108 3.82 -12.15 -8.80
CA LYS A 108 4.17 -11.61 -10.12
C LYS A 108 5.68 -11.38 -10.30
N GLU A 109 6.38 -11.00 -9.24
CA GLU A 109 7.84 -10.84 -9.28
C GLU A 109 8.53 -12.19 -9.47
N ILE A 110 8.09 -13.22 -8.74
CA ILE A 110 8.60 -14.58 -8.90
C ILE A 110 8.35 -15.09 -10.33
N GLU A 111 7.14 -14.91 -10.88
CA GLU A 111 6.82 -15.28 -12.27
C GLU A 111 7.74 -14.58 -13.29
N LYS A 112 7.99 -13.28 -13.12
CA LYS A 112 8.93 -12.53 -13.97
C LYS A 112 10.35 -13.04 -13.84
N ASN A 113 10.76 -13.39 -12.63
CA ASN A 113 12.09 -13.95 -12.38
C ASN A 113 12.24 -15.35 -12.98
N MET A 114 11.18 -16.17 -12.97
CA MET A 114 11.14 -17.46 -13.68
C MET A 114 11.23 -17.27 -15.20
N ALA A 115 10.48 -16.33 -15.77
CA ALA A 115 10.56 -16.01 -17.19
C ALA A 115 11.95 -15.49 -17.60
N LEU A 116 12.60 -14.71 -16.73
CA LEU A 116 13.98 -14.26 -16.93
C LEU A 116 14.98 -15.41 -16.82
N ALA A 117 14.82 -16.31 -15.84
CA ALA A 117 15.68 -17.48 -15.66
C ALA A 117 15.60 -18.42 -16.87
N ALA A 118 14.43 -18.57 -17.48
CA ALA A 118 14.22 -19.37 -18.69
C ALA A 118 14.77 -18.70 -19.97
N ASN A 119 15.01 -17.38 -19.95
CA ASN A 119 15.56 -16.66 -21.10
C ASN A 119 17.08 -16.48 -20.95
N THR A 120 17.84 -17.46 -21.42
CA THR A 120 19.31 -17.52 -21.31
C THR A 120 19.98 -16.25 -21.84
N THR A 121 19.55 -15.69 -22.97
CA THR A 121 20.13 -14.46 -23.52
C THR A 121 19.94 -13.23 -22.63
N LYS A 122 18.73 -13.02 -22.08
CA LYS A 122 18.45 -11.90 -21.15
C LYS A 122 19.11 -12.11 -19.80
N LEU A 123 19.18 -13.35 -19.34
CA LEU A 123 19.84 -13.71 -18.09
C LEU A 123 21.35 -13.46 -18.19
N ASP A 124 21.96 -13.91 -19.28
CA ASP A 124 23.37 -13.70 -19.59
C ASP A 124 23.69 -12.21 -19.71
N SER A 125 22.87 -11.45 -20.45
CA SER A 125 23.00 -9.98 -20.55
C SER A 125 22.90 -9.28 -19.20
N LYS A 126 21.98 -9.72 -18.32
CA LYS A 126 21.76 -9.12 -16.99
C LYS A 126 22.94 -9.36 -16.06
N PHE A 127 23.53 -10.54 -16.13
CA PHE A 127 24.65 -10.94 -15.28
C PHE A 127 26.01 -10.81 -15.96
N LYS A 128 26.06 -10.28 -17.18
CA LYS A 128 27.27 -10.10 -18.01
C LYS A 128 28.07 -11.40 -18.15
N GLY A 129 27.38 -12.52 -18.38
CA GLY A 129 28.01 -13.84 -18.47
C GLY A 129 28.65 -14.35 -17.17
N ASN A 130 28.37 -13.74 -16.02
CA ASN A 130 28.89 -14.23 -14.74
C ASN A 130 28.15 -15.51 -14.32
N ALA A 131 28.76 -16.66 -14.60
CA ALA A 131 28.20 -17.98 -14.34
C ALA A 131 27.77 -18.18 -12.87
N THR A 132 28.55 -17.69 -11.90
CA THR A 132 28.22 -17.81 -10.47
C THR A 132 26.93 -17.05 -10.13
N LYS A 133 26.79 -15.80 -10.58
CA LYS A 133 25.57 -15.01 -10.34
C LYS A 133 24.36 -15.57 -11.06
N ILE A 134 24.55 -16.13 -12.25
CA ILE A 134 23.51 -16.81 -13.02
C ILE A 134 23.01 -18.05 -12.25
N ALA A 135 23.92 -18.90 -11.77
CA ALA A 135 23.60 -20.08 -10.99
C ALA A 135 22.91 -19.71 -9.66
N GLU A 136 23.41 -18.71 -8.94
CA GLU A 136 22.78 -18.20 -7.71
C GLU A 136 21.37 -17.66 -7.96
N PHE A 137 21.17 -16.95 -9.06
CA PHE A 137 19.85 -16.44 -9.44
C PHE A 137 18.90 -17.59 -9.76
N GLN A 138 19.33 -18.55 -10.58
CA GLN A 138 18.52 -19.74 -10.91
C GLN A 138 18.15 -20.52 -9.65
N ALA A 139 19.10 -20.75 -8.74
CA ALA A 139 18.83 -21.43 -7.46
C ALA A 139 17.78 -20.68 -6.60
N LYS A 140 17.89 -19.35 -6.50
CA LYS A 140 16.90 -18.50 -5.80
C LYS A 140 15.53 -18.54 -6.47
N VAL A 141 15.48 -18.59 -7.80
CA VAL A 141 14.21 -18.69 -8.53
C VAL A 141 13.57 -20.05 -8.35
N SER A 142 14.34 -21.13 -8.40
CA SER A 142 13.84 -22.49 -8.13
C SER A 142 13.28 -22.64 -6.71
N ALA A 143 13.96 -22.09 -5.70
CA ALA A 143 13.44 -22.08 -4.33
C ALA A 143 12.14 -21.26 -4.19
N GLN A 144 12.02 -20.17 -4.95
CA GLN A 144 10.80 -19.36 -4.98
C GLN A 144 9.67 -20.00 -5.79
N ALA A 145 9.97 -20.88 -6.75
CA ALA A 145 8.96 -21.58 -7.54
C ALA A 145 8.09 -22.49 -6.66
N THR A 146 8.67 -23.21 -5.70
CA THR A 146 7.90 -24.00 -4.71
C THR A 146 6.98 -23.11 -3.87
N LYS A 147 7.47 -21.94 -3.46
CA LYS A 147 6.68 -20.96 -2.72
C LYS A 147 5.55 -20.39 -3.59
N LEU A 148 5.81 -20.13 -4.87
CA LEU A 148 4.80 -19.69 -5.82
C LEU A 148 3.69 -20.74 -5.97
N ASP A 149 4.05 -22.01 -6.10
CA ASP A 149 3.09 -23.11 -6.23
C ASP A 149 2.16 -23.19 -5.01
N THR A 150 2.72 -23.06 -3.80
CA THR A 150 1.95 -22.98 -2.54
C THR A 150 1.01 -21.78 -2.49
N LEU A 151 1.44 -20.61 -3.02
CA LEU A 151 0.60 -19.42 -3.07
C LEU A 151 -0.49 -19.55 -4.14
N ASN A 152 -0.18 -20.18 -5.28
CA ASN A 152 -1.12 -20.42 -6.38
C ASN A 152 -2.18 -21.46 -6.02
N SER A 153 -1.86 -22.43 -5.19
CA SER A 153 -2.84 -23.42 -4.72
C SER A 153 -3.89 -22.83 -3.77
N ASN A 154 -3.69 -21.60 -3.26
CA ASN A 154 -4.67 -20.89 -2.45
C ASN A 154 -5.66 -20.12 -3.36
N ALA A 155 -6.81 -20.72 -3.64
CA ALA A 155 -7.83 -20.16 -4.53
C ALA A 155 -8.35 -18.78 -4.07
N THR A 156 -8.45 -18.54 -2.76
CA THR A 156 -8.87 -17.25 -2.21
C THR A 156 -7.84 -16.16 -2.50
N LEU A 157 -6.56 -16.46 -2.31
CA LEU A 157 -5.46 -15.55 -2.60
C LEU A 157 -5.38 -15.24 -4.10
N THR A 158 -5.43 -16.24 -4.97
CA THR A 158 -5.37 -16.03 -6.44
C THR A 158 -6.57 -15.24 -6.97
N SER A 159 -7.76 -15.49 -6.43
CA SER A 159 -8.96 -14.67 -6.72
C SER A 159 -8.77 -13.22 -6.28
N ALA A 160 -8.28 -13.00 -5.05
CA ALA A 160 -7.99 -11.66 -4.56
C ALA A 160 -6.93 -10.94 -5.41
N CYS A 161 -5.87 -11.64 -5.80
CA CYS A 161 -4.83 -11.10 -6.68
C CYS A 161 -5.36 -10.70 -8.06
N SER A 162 -6.29 -11.48 -8.60
CA SER A 162 -6.95 -11.17 -9.88
C SER A 162 -7.81 -9.91 -9.76
N ALA A 163 -8.62 -9.81 -8.70
CA ALA A 163 -9.44 -8.63 -8.42
C ALA A 163 -8.59 -7.36 -8.20
N ILE A 164 -7.49 -7.46 -7.46
CA ILE A 164 -6.55 -6.36 -7.25
C ILE A 164 -5.96 -5.91 -8.59
N SER A 165 -5.55 -6.86 -9.44
CA SER A 165 -4.98 -6.58 -10.76
C SER A 165 -5.97 -5.87 -11.68
N ALA A 166 -7.22 -6.31 -11.70
CA ALA A 166 -8.30 -5.67 -12.46
C ALA A 166 -8.57 -4.25 -11.96
N SER A 167 -8.60 -4.04 -10.64
CA SER A 167 -8.79 -2.71 -10.06
C SER A 167 -7.65 -1.74 -10.37
N ALA A 168 -6.41 -2.24 -10.46
CA ALA A 168 -5.24 -1.45 -10.84
C ALA A 168 -5.29 -1.06 -12.32
N ALA A 169 -5.74 -1.95 -13.20
CA ALA A 169 -5.95 -1.66 -14.62
C ALA A 169 -7.04 -0.60 -14.83
N ALA A 170 -8.17 -0.72 -14.12
CA ALA A 170 -9.25 0.27 -14.15
C ALA A 170 -8.79 1.66 -13.68
N LYS A 171 -7.99 1.74 -12.61
CA LYS A 171 -7.40 3.00 -12.13
C LYS A 171 -6.44 3.64 -13.13
N LYS A 172 -5.66 2.83 -13.86
CA LYS A 172 -4.78 3.33 -14.93
C LYS A 172 -5.58 3.88 -16.11
N ALA A 173 -6.67 3.22 -16.49
CA ALA A 173 -7.58 3.69 -17.52
C ALA A 173 -8.26 5.01 -17.13
N ALA A 174 -8.74 5.14 -15.89
CA ALA A 174 -9.34 6.38 -15.39
C ALA A 174 -8.34 7.56 -15.32
N LYS A 175 -7.07 7.29 -14.99
CA LYS A 175 -6.01 8.31 -14.99
C LYS A 175 -5.63 8.76 -16.41
N ALA A 176 -5.71 7.87 -17.39
CA ALA A 176 -5.49 8.21 -18.79
C ALA A 176 -6.60 9.13 -19.33
N SER A 177 -7.86 8.91 -18.95
CA SER A 177 -8.98 9.79 -19.33
C SER A 177 -8.93 11.17 -18.67
N ALA A 178 -8.34 11.31 -17.48
CA ALA A 178 -8.21 12.59 -16.79
C ALA A 178 -7.10 13.52 -17.35
N THR A 179 -6.23 13.01 -18.23
CA THR A 179 -5.15 13.80 -18.85
C THR A 179 -5.57 14.43 -20.19
N SER A 180 -6.70 14.00 -20.78
CA SER A 180 -7.15 14.44 -22.10
C SER A 180 -8.04 15.70 -22.09
N SER A 181 -8.26 16.35 -20.95
CA SER A 181 -9.16 17.52 -20.84
C SER A 181 -8.48 18.85 -20.56
N SER A 182 -7.15 18.95 -20.67
CA SER A 182 -6.43 20.23 -20.58
C SER A 182 -6.01 20.77 -21.95
N SER A 183 -6.96 20.99 -22.85
CA SER A 183 -6.79 21.94 -23.94
C SER A 183 -8.13 22.55 -24.31
N THR A 184 -8.20 23.87 -24.20
CA THR A 184 -9.25 24.80 -24.65
C THR A 184 -10.10 25.39 -23.52
N ALA A 185 -9.59 26.46 -22.91
CA ALA A 185 -10.42 27.55 -22.38
C ALA A 185 -9.56 28.83 -22.28
N SER A 186 -9.30 29.46 -23.42
CA SER A 186 -9.01 30.90 -23.46
C SER A 186 -10.28 31.59 -23.90
N SER A 187 -11.11 32.00 -22.94
CA SER A 187 -12.30 32.82 -23.18
C SER A 187 -12.11 34.20 -22.55
N THR A 188 -11.50 35.10 -23.32
CA THR A 188 -11.82 36.52 -23.21
C THR A 188 -13.19 36.72 -23.85
N ALA A 189 -14.25 36.80 -23.05
CA ALA A 189 -15.46 37.49 -23.44
C ALA A 189 -16.26 37.92 -22.20
N LYS A 190 -16.69 39.17 -22.27
CA LYS A 190 -17.19 40.03 -21.22
C LYS A 190 -18.73 40.05 -21.31
N SER A 191 -19.38 40.07 -20.15
CA SER A 191 -20.73 40.59 -19.90
C SER A 191 -21.95 39.91 -20.55
N GLY A 192 -23.00 39.78 -19.75
CA GLY A 192 -24.37 39.71 -20.27
C GLY A 192 -25.25 38.75 -19.48
N ALA A 193 -26.32 39.30 -18.92
CA ALA A 193 -27.29 38.62 -18.08
C ALA A 193 -28.08 37.51 -18.81
N ALA A 194 -28.80 36.76 -17.98
CA ALA A 194 -30.20 36.33 -18.19
C ALA A 194 -30.44 34.82 -18.46
N ILE A 195 -30.96 34.17 -17.41
CA ILE A 195 -32.14 33.27 -17.31
C ILE A 195 -32.21 31.88 -18.00
N ILE A 196 -32.90 30.98 -17.28
CA ILE A 196 -33.85 29.91 -17.72
C ILE A 196 -33.31 28.46 -17.80
N ASP A 197 -34.03 27.61 -17.04
CA ASP A 197 -34.40 26.18 -17.21
C ASP A 197 -33.33 25.12 -17.57
N ALA A 198 -33.53 23.82 -17.36
CA ALA A 198 -34.36 22.93 -16.53
C ALA A 198 -34.11 21.53 -17.12
N LYS A 199 -34.20 20.48 -16.29
CA LYS A 199 -34.26 19.05 -16.69
C LYS A 199 -32.97 18.51 -17.37
N THR A 200 -32.48 17.31 -17.15
CA THR A 200 -32.99 15.99 -16.75
C THR A 200 -31.83 15.28 -16.02
N GLY A 201 -32.01 14.58 -14.89
CA GLY A 201 -32.78 13.35 -14.78
C GLY A 201 -31.89 12.14 -15.09
N GLY A 202 -31.32 11.48 -14.08
CA GLY A 202 -30.45 10.31 -14.25
C GLY A 202 -30.04 9.64 -12.94
N VAL A 203 -31.02 9.06 -12.26
CA VAL A 203 -30.87 8.12 -11.14
C VAL A 203 -30.24 6.83 -11.67
N LEU A 204 -29.24 6.25 -10.99
CA LEU A 204 -29.08 4.79 -10.96
C LEU A 204 -28.59 4.32 -9.59
N SER A 205 -29.57 3.94 -8.79
CA SER A 205 -29.46 3.04 -7.65
C SER A 205 -29.09 1.64 -8.17
N LEU A 206 -28.13 0.96 -7.53
CA LEU A 206 -28.08 -0.50 -7.56
C LEU A 206 -27.63 -1.04 -6.20
N VAL A 207 -28.64 -1.39 -5.42
CA VAL A 207 -28.66 -2.36 -4.31
C VAL A 207 -28.43 -3.77 -4.90
N VAL A 208 -28.14 -4.75 -4.02
CA VAL A 208 -28.26 -6.24 -4.16
C VAL A 208 -26.87 -6.93 -4.17
N MET A 209 -26.48 -7.88 -3.30
CA MET A 209 -27.16 -8.68 -2.28
C MET A 209 -26.17 -9.16 -1.21
N ALA A 210 -26.67 -9.24 0.03
CA ALA A 210 -26.14 -10.09 1.08
C ALA A 210 -26.51 -11.55 0.78
N VAL A 211 -25.52 -12.44 0.82
CA VAL A 211 -25.73 -13.89 0.92
C VAL A 211 -25.12 -14.32 2.25
N ALA A 212 -25.93 -14.37 3.29
CA ALA A 212 -25.64 -15.08 4.52
C ALA A 212 -26.44 -16.40 4.46
N GLY A 213 -25.77 -17.47 4.02
CA GLY A 213 -26.27 -18.84 4.09
C GLY A 213 -25.68 -19.55 5.30
N THR A 214 -26.53 -19.75 6.31
CA THR A 214 -26.79 -21.01 7.05
C THR A 214 -25.65 -22.00 7.37
N LEU A 215 -25.65 -22.42 8.65
CA LEU A 215 -25.36 -23.75 9.20
C LEU A 215 -23.93 -24.31 9.09
N MET A 216 -23.32 -24.64 10.24
CA MET A 216 -23.21 -26.01 10.79
C MET A 216 -22.65 -25.92 12.23
N LEU A 217 -23.41 -26.44 13.21
CA LEU A 217 -23.05 -27.52 14.15
C LEU A 217 -21.83 -27.24 15.03
#